data_AF-A0A9D2QM06-F1
#
_entry.id   AF-A0A9D2QM06-F1
#
_cell.length_a   1.000
_cell.length_b   1.000
_cell.length_c   1.000
_cell.angle_alpha   90.00
_cell.angle_beta   90.00
_cell.angle_gamma   90.00
#
_symmetry.space_group_name_H-M   'P 1'
#
loop_
_entity.id
_entity.type
_entity.pdbx_description
1 polymer ?
#
loop_
_entity_poly.entity_id
_entity_poly.type
_entity_poly.pdbx_seq_one_letter_code
_entity_poly.pdbx_strand_id
1 'polypeptide(L)'
;MTVRKLQEYNNMDPLDRSGRQAAIREILGKAGENCVVEQPLFCTYGYNTTVGNNFFMNVYGKLMDSGKHGYERHSSQQPGCGKSVPGDPDAGTGIT
;
A
#
# COMPACT_ATOMS: atom_id res chain seq x y z
N MET A 1 15.34 -4.40 -1.28
CA MET A 1 15.20 -3.10 -1.99
C MET A 1 13.98 -2.33 -1.51
N THR A 2 12.81 -2.98 -1.40
CA THR A 2 11.55 -2.35 -0.93
C THR A 2 11.65 -1.68 0.45
N VAL A 3 12.34 -2.30 1.42
CA VAL A 3 12.49 -1.74 2.80
C VAL A 3 13.13 -0.35 2.81
N ARG A 4 14.15 -0.10 1.95
CA ARG A 4 14.79 1.23 1.85
C ARG A 4 13.84 2.27 1.28
N LYS A 5 13.13 1.93 0.19
CA LYS A 5 12.12 2.82 -0.41
C LYS A 5 10.99 3.14 0.56
N LEU A 6 10.54 2.16 1.36
CA LEU A 6 9.54 2.37 2.41
C LEU A 6 10.07 3.27 3.53
N GLN A 7 11.33 3.09 3.93
CA GLN A 7 11.94 3.97 4.91
C GLN A 7 12.03 5.41 4.40
N GLU A 8 12.47 5.61 3.16
CA GLU A 8 12.48 6.93 2.52
C GLU A 8 11.07 7.51 2.46
N TYR A 9 10.10 6.73 1.99
CA TYR A 9 8.69 7.11 1.94
C TYR A 9 8.15 7.53 3.28
N ASN A 10 8.37 6.76 4.35
CA ASN A 10 7.86 7.05 5.69
C ASN A 10 8.54 8.26 6.35
N ASN A 11 9.66 8.74 5.82
CA ASN A 11 10.37 9.92 6.32
C ASN A 11 10.19 11.16 5.41
N MET A 12 9.40 11.08 4.32
CA MET A 12 9.09 12.24 3.48
C MET A 12 8.20 13.24 4.23
N ASP A 13 8.27 14.51 3.84
CA ASP A 13 7.38 15.55 4.35
C ASP A 13 5.91 15.15 4.09
N PRO A 14 5.05 15.08 5.14
CA PRO A 14 3.64 14.75 4.97
C PRO A 14 2.90 15.72 4.03
N LEU A 15 3.39 16.96 3.87
CA LEU A 15 2.83 17.96 2.97
C LEU A 15 3.27 17.79 1.51
N ASP A 16 4.35 17.05 1.23
CA ASP A 16 4.76 16.73 -0.15
C ASP A 16 3.93 15.58 -0.73
N ARG A 17 2.67 15.90 -1.06
CA ARG A 17 1.74 14.96 -1.69
C ARG A 17 2.26 14.41 -3.02
N SER A 18 3.00 15.24 -3.77
CA SER A 18 3.49 14.89 -5.10
C SER A 18 4.62 13.86 -5.04
N GLY A 19 5.63 14.09 -4.18
CA GLY A 19 6.73 13.17 -3.94
C GLY A 19 6.24 11.86 -3.32
N ARG A 20 5.30 11.94 -2.38
CA ARG A 20 4.65 10.75 -1.80
C ARG A 20 3.96 9.90 -2.86
N GLN A 21 3.17 10.51 -3.75
CA GLN A 21 2.47 9.78 -4.80
C GLN A 21 3.44 9.14 -5.81
N ALA A 22 4.54 9.82 -6.14
CA ALA A 22 5.60 9.28 -6.98
C ALA A 22 6.30 8.07 -6.31
N ALA A 23 6.65 8.19 -5.04
CA ALA A 23 7.29 7.12 -4.28
C ALA A 23 6.40 5.88 -4.13
N ILE A 24 5.09 6.05 -3.90
CA ILE A 24 4.15 4.92 -3.85
C ILE A 24 4.09 4.17 -5.19
N ARG A 25 4.15 4.87 -6.33
CA ARG A 25 4.20 4.24 -7.66
C ARG A 25 5.48 3.45 -7.90
N GLU A 26 6.56 3.80 -7.21
CA GLU A 26 7.82 3.05 -7.26
C GLU A 26 7.90 1.86 -6.30
N ILE A 27 7.09 1.88 -5.23
CA ILE A 27 7.01 0.82 -4.22
C ILE A 27 6.02 -0.26 -4.68
N LEU A 28 4.85 0.16 -5.17
CA LEU A 28 3.80 -0.73 -5.64
C LEU A 28 4.06 -1.19 -7.08
N GLY A 29 3.66 -2.42 -7.42
CA GLY A 29 3.82 -2.95 -8.78
C GLY A 29 3.01 -2.18 -9.83
N LYS A 30 1.83 -1.68 -9.44
CA LYS A 30 1.01 -0.77 -10.24
C LYS A 30 0.15 0.08 -9.33
N ALA A 31 0.12 1.39 -9.58
CA ALA A 31 -0.80 2.28 -8.90
C ALA A 31 -1.57 3.14 -9.92
N GLY A 32 -2.89 3.17 -9.77
CA GLY A 32 -3.78 3.97 -10.61
C GLY A 32 -3.66 5.48 -10.38
N GLU A 33 -4.60 6.20 -10.99
CA GLU A 33 -4.75 7.64 -10.78
C GLU A 33 -5.31 7.93 -9.37
N ASN A 34 -4.92 9.07 -8.78
CA ASN A 34 -5.39 9.48 -7.45
C ASN A 34 -5.19 8.42 -6.35
N CYS A 35 -3.99 7.81 -6.30
CA CYS A 35 -3.59 6.91 -5.23
C CYS A 35 -3.00 7.71 -4.06
N VAL A 36 -3.63 7.62 -2.89
CA VAL A 36 -3.19 8.27 -1.66
C VAL A 36 -2.97 7.21 -0.59
N VAL A 37 -1.77 7.16 -0.05
CA VAL A 37 -1.41 6.26 1.05
C VAL A 37 -0.89 7.12 2.18
N GLU A 38 -1.48 7.05 3.37
CA GLU A 38 -0.97 7.77 4.53
C GLU A 38 0.21 7.03 5.16
N GLN A 39 1.26 7.77 5.49
CA GLN A 39 2.42 7.25 6.21
C GLN A 39 2.02 6.99 7.69
N PRO A 40 2.67 6.05 8.40
CA PRO A 40 3.67 5.12 7.89
C PRO A 40 3.01 3.92 7.17
N LEU A 41 3.62 3.52 6.05
CA LEU A 41 3.27 2.33 5.28
C LEU A 41 4.25 1.19 5.62
N PHE A 42 3.71 -0.01 5.77
CA PHE A 42 4.52 -1.23 5.84
C PHE A 42 4.19 -2.14 4.66
N CYS A 43 5.21 -2.62 3.95
CA CYS A 43 5.05 -3.60 2.88
C CYS A 43 6.24 -4.57 2.80
N THR A 44 5.97 -5.86 2.58
CA THR A 44 7.03 -6.89 2.45
C THR A 44 7.76 -6.81 1.11
N TYR A 45 7.02 -6.73 0.00
CA TYR A 45 7.59 -6.76 -1.36
C TYR A 45 7.15 -5.57 -2.21
N GLY A 46 5.85 -5.25 -2.23
CA GLY A 46 5.26 -4.09 -2.91
C GLY A 46 4.98 -4.31 -4.39
N TYR A 47 5.89 -4.96 -5.12
CA TYR A 47 5.75 -5.17 -6.56
C TYR A 47 4.65 -6.16 -6.95
N ASN A 48 4.17 -6.98 -6.03
CA ASN A 48 3.07 -7.93 -6.25
C ASN A 48 1.69 -7.27 -5.99
N THR A 49 1.67 -6.03 -5.48
CA THR A 49 0.46 -5.27 -5.15
C THR A 49 0.11 -4.33 -6.30
N THR A 50 -1.13 -4.42 -6.78
CA THR A 50 -1.69 -3.51 -7.77
C THR A 50 -2.87 -2.75 -7.19
N VAL A 51 -2.85 -1.42 -7.19
CA VAL A 51 -3.98 -0.59 -6.76
C VAL A 51 -4.63 0.12 -7.95
N GLY A 52 -5.96 0.15 -7.95
CA GLY A 52 -6.78 0.83 -8.96
C GLY A 52 -6.78 2.35 -8.83
N ASN A 53 -7.67 3.02 -9.57
CA ASN A 53 -7.84 4.48 -9.48
C ASN A 53 -8.62 4.85 -8.20
N ASN A 54 -8.35 6.04 -7.68
CA ASN A 54 -8.97 6.60 -6.47
C ASN A 54 -8.83 5.66 -5.26
N PHE A 55 -7.64 5.10 -5.09
CA PHE A 55 -7.31 4.27 -3.93
C PHE A 55 -6.89 5.14 -2.76
N PHE A 56 -7.45 4.87 -1.57
CA PHE A 56 -7.07 5.56 -0.34
C PHE A 56 -6.66 4.55 0.74
N MET A 57 -5.46 4.67 1.28
CA MET A 57 -5.02 3.88 2.44
C MET A 57 -4.76 4.82 3.60
N ASN A 58 -5.41 4.55 4.73
CA ASN A 58 -5.23 5.33 5.94
C ASN A 58 -3.94 4.94 6.69
N VAL A 59 -3.59 5.69 7.73
CA VAL A 59 -2.39 5.51 8.55
C VAL A 59 -2.27 4.07 9.09
N TYR A 60 -1.04 3.57 9.20
CA TYR A 60 -0.73 2.21 9.67
C TYR A 60 -1.22 1.07 8.76
N GLY A 61 -1.40 1.33 7.46
CA GLY A 61 -1.66 0.29 6.47
C GLY A 61 -0.50 -0.72 6.37
N LYS A 62 -0.84 -2.00 6.34
CA LYS A 62 0.12 -3.11 6.17
C LYS A 62 -0.23 -3.93 4.93
N LEU A 63 0.74 -4.07 4.03
CA LEU A 63 0.64 -4.85 2.80
C LEU A 63 1.57 -6.07 2.89
N MET A 64 0.99 -7.23 3.18
CA MET A 64 1.72 -8.50 3.29
C MET A 64 1.60 -9.23 1.95
N ASP A 65 2.55 -8.95 1.06
CA ASP A 65 2.46 -9.24 -0.38
C ASP A 65 3.28 -10.48 -0.78
N SER A 66 3.14 -11.56 0.00
CA SER A 66 3.81 -12.85 -0.22
C SER A 66 3.39 -13.52 -1.54
N GLY A 67 2.31 -13.03 -2.16
CA GLY A 67 1.73 -13.46 -3.42
C GLY A 67 0.93 -12.32 -4.04
N LYS A 68 0.60 -12.41 -5.32
CA LYS A 68 0.05 -11.30 -6.12
C LYS A 68 -1.40 -10.96 -5.77
N HIS A 69 -1.67 -9.75 -5.29
CA HIS A 69 -3.03 -9.25 -4.99
C HIS A 69 -3.21 -7.81 -5.48
N GLY A 70 -4.47 -7.36 -5.55
CA GLY A 70 -4.76 -6.00 -5.94
C GLY A 70 -6.04 -5.45 -5.33
N TYR A 71 -6.11 -4.13 -5.31
CA TYR A 71 -7.27 -3.36 -4.90
C TYR A 71 -7.95 -2.77 -6.13
N GLU A 72 -9.26 -2.86 -6.17
CA GLU A 72 -10.09 -2.34 -7.25
C GLU A 72 -10.29 -0.81 -7.17
N ARG A 73 -10.98 -0.26 -8.17
CA ARG A 73 -11.28 1.17 -8.25
C ARG A 73 -12.13 1.59 -7.04
N HIS A 74 -11.79 2.73 -6.43
CA HIS A 74 -12.50 3.29 -5.26
C HIS A 74 -12.41 2.44 -3.99
N SER A 75 -11.38 1.58 -3.87
CA SER A 75 -11.13 0.86 -2.63
C SER A 75 -10.48 1.78 -1.60
N SER A 76 -10.94 1.70 -0.34
CA SER A 76 -10.34 2.40 0.78
C SER A 76 -9.98 1.44 1.90
N GLN A 77 -8.80 1.61 2.49
CA GLN A 77 -8.34 0.78 3.59
C GLN A 77 -8.28 1.56 4.89
N GLN A 78 -8.96 1.03 5.91
CA GLN A 78 -8.99 1.59 7.25
C GLN A 78 -7.69 1.32 8.03
N PRO A 79 -7.39 2.11 9.08
CA PRO A 79 -6.22 1.88 9.93
C PRO A 79 -6.22 0.47 10.51
N GLY A 80 -5.08 -0.23 10.42
CA GLY A 80 -4.95 -1.59 10.96
C GLY A 80 -5.59 -2.70 10.11
N CYS A 81 -6.25 -2.37 8.99
CA CYS A 81 -6.70 -3.35 8.02
C CYS A 81 -5.57 -3.63 7.01
N GLY A 82 -5.19 -4.89 6.84
CA GLY A 82 -4.26 -5.35 5.81
C GLY A 82 -4.91 -6.41 4.93
N LYS A 83 -4.57 -6.45 3.65
CA LYS A 83 -4.89 -7.61 2.79
C LYS A 83 -3.67 -8.54 2.81
N SER A 84 -3.92 -9.82 2.97
CA SER A 84 -2.93 -10.90 2.92
C SER A 84 -3.36 -11.94 1.88
N VAL A 85 -2.41 -12.77 1.47
CA VAL A 85 -2.60 -13.79 0.46
C VAL A 85 -3.49 -14.91 1.03
N PRO A 86 -4.43 -15.49 0.25
CA PRO A 86 -5.12 -16.70 0.67
C PRO A 86 -4.09 -17.81 0.94
N GLY A 87 -3.96 -18.22 2.20
CA GLY A 87 -2.99 -19.23 2.64
C GLY A 87 -1.91 -18.73 3.61
N ASP A 88 -1.82 -17.42 3.85
CA ASP A 88 -0.98 -16.90 4.93
C ASP A 88 -1.63 -17.20 6.31
N PRO A 89 -0.90 -17.77 7.29
CA PRO A 89 -1.45 -18.07 8.62
C PRO A 89 -1.88 -16.82 9.41
N ASP A 90 -1.41 -15.64 9.01
CA ASP A 90 -1.80 -14.33 9.53
C ASP A 90 -2.96 -13.68 8.74
N ALA A 91 -3.61 -14.40 7.82
CA ALA A 91 -4.74 -13.90 7.04
C ALA A 91 -6.03 -13.80 7.88
N GLY A 92 -6.04 -12.82 8.78
CA GLY A 92 -7.26 -12.29 9.36
C GLY A 92 -8.14 -11.72 8.25
N THR A 93 -9.35 -12.24 8.15
CA THR A 93 -10.38 -11.92 7.17
C THR A 93 -10.70 -10.42 7.16
N GLY A 94 -10.05 -9.65 6.27
CA GLY A 94 -10.35 -8.23 6.01
C GLY A 94 -11.33 -8.09 4.84
N ILE A 95 -12.63 -8.11 5.18
CA ILE A 95 -13.82 -8.19 4.31
C ILE A 95 -13.94 -7.06 3.26
N THR A 96 -14.73 -7.35 2.21
CA THR A 96 -15.41 -6.53 1.20
C THR A 96 -14.79 -5.16 0.88
#